data_AF-A0A0D6KJQ6-F1
#
_entry.id   AF-A0A0D6KJQ6-F1
#
_cell.length_a   1.000
_cell.length_b   1.000
_cell.length_c   1.000
_cell.angle_alpha   90.00
_cell.angle_beta   90.00
_cell.angle_gamma   90.00
#
_symmetry.space_group_name_H-M   'P 1'
#
loop_
_entity.id
_entity.type
_entity.pdbx_description
1 polymer ?
#
loop_
_entity_poly.entity_id
_entity_poly.type
_entity_poly.pdbx_seq_one_letter_code
_entity_poly.pdbx_strand_id
1 'polypeptide(L)'
;MEEYKTTPNLAIVPFPTKAAKTAIAPLQLPKDNISDEWERLLSQGQCINQMAAQLEAMILEFKAIASKLQEKSKPHQSTCQYLPLAIPWVRQQSDESFILTTRKIDLFQAEKEAQQLAQQLRQQSRSKELRSQS
;
A
#
# COMPACT_ATOMS: atom_id res chain seq x y z
N MET A 1 29.35 39.20 43.66
CA MET A 1 30.70 39.18 43.08
C MET A 1 30.53 39.69 41.66
N GLU A 2 30.80 40.99 41.45
CA GLU A 2 32.13 41.48 41.04
C GLU A 2 32.36 41.01 39.57
N GLU A 3 32.54 41.82 38.53
CA GLU A 3 33.14 43.15 38.43
C GLU A 3 32.65 43.90 37.18
N TYR A 4 33.00 45.17 37.23
CA TYR A 4 32.71 46.39 36.51
C TYR A 4 33.51 46.61 35.21
N LYS A 5 33.08 47.66 34.47
CA LYS A 5 33.78 48.44 33.43
C LYS A 5 33.92 47.75 32.06
N THR A 6 33.51 48.38 30.96
CA THR A 6 34.13 49.62 30.46
C THR A 6 33.26 50.23 29.35
N THR A 7 32.85 51.49 29.53
CA THR A 7 32.34 52.37 28.47
C THR A 7 33.46 52.75 27.50
N PRO A 8 33.28 52.59 26.17
CA PRO A 8 34.14 53.27 25.22
C PRO A 8 33.67 54.72 25.07
N ASN A 9 34.54 55.65 25.49
CA ASN A 9 34.47 57.06 25.11
C ASN A 9 34.53 57.18 23.58
N LEU A 10 33.40 57.48 22.93
CA LEU A 10 33.40 57.92 21.54
C LEU A 10 33.68 59.42 21.54
N ALA A 11 34.93 59.77 21.21
CA ALA A 11 35.33 61.14 20.95
C ALA A 11 34.41 61.76 19.88
N ILE A 12 33.80 62.90 20.23
CA ILE A 12 33.01 63.70 19.30
C ILE A 12 33.98 64.29 18.27
N VAL A 13 33.98 63.72 17.06
CA VAL A 13 34.71 64.27 15.92
C VAL A 13 33.83 65.38 15.31
N PRO A 14 34.36 66.58 15.01
CA PRO A 14 33.57 67.64 14.40
C PRO A 14 33.10 67.21 13.00
N PHE A 15 31.81 67.33 12.74
CA PHE A 15 31.23 67.13 11.42
C PHE A 15 31.85 68.11 10.41
N PRO A 16 32.47 67.63 9.31
CA PRO A 16 32.69 68.51 8.17
C PRO A 16 31.34 68.73 7.47
N THR A 17 30.84 69.97 7.58
CA THR A 17 29.77 70.52 6.74
C THR A 17 30.24 70.54 5.29
N LYS A 18 30.02 69.42 4.59
CA LYS A 18 30.05 69.39 3.13
C LYS A 18 28.65 69.05 2.63
N ALA A 19 28.10 69.99 1.85
CA ALA A 19 26.79 69.93 1.25
C ALA A 19 26.57 68.60 0.51
N ALA A 20 25.73 67.73 1.08
CA ALA A 20 25.29 66.51 0.42
C ALA A 20 24.19 66.86 -0.59
N LYS A 21 24.57 67.16 -1.83
CA LYS A 21 23.70 66.99 -2.99
C LYS A 21 23.96 65.60 -3.57
N THR A 22 23.34 64.59 -2.98
CA THR A 22 23.24 63.27 -3.61
C THR A 22 21.83 62.78 -3.40
N ALA A 23 21.06 62.73 -4.50
CA ALA A 23 19.73 62.15 -4.52
C ALA A 23 19.83 60.70 -4.05
N ILE A 24 18.94 60.30 -3.13
CA ILE A 24 18.79 58.92 -2.67
C ILE A 24 18.36 58.10 -3.90
N ALA A 25 19.19 57.16 -4.35
CA ALA A 25 18.80 56.20 -5.37
C ALA A 25 17.63 55.33 -4.84
N PRO A 26 16.60 55.02 -5.65
CA PRO A 26 15.48 54.21 -5.19
C PRO A 26 15.97 52.87 -4.64
N LEU A 27 15.47 52.45 -3.49
CA LEU A 27 15.67 51.09 -2.98
C LEU A 27 15.12 50.12 -4.02
N GLN A 28 16.00 49.37 -4.68
CA GLN A 28 15.57 48.26 -5.52
C GLN A 28 15.00 47.18 -4.59
N LEU A 29 13.68 46.96 -4.66
CA LEU A 29 13.08 45.79 -4.01
C LEU A 29 13.76 44.54 -4.59
N PRO A 30 14.20 43.59 -3.74
CA PRO A 30 14.63 42.28 -4.22
C PRO A 30 13.52 41.69 -5.10
N LYS A 31 13.84 41.23 -6.31
CA LYS A 31 12.88 40.48 -7.12
C LYS A 31 12.44 39.26 -6.31
N ASP A 32 11.16 39.21 -5.95
CA ASP A 32 10.58 38.10 -5.20
C ASP A 32 10.65 36.82 -6.03
N ASN A 33 11.66 35.98 -5.76
CA ASN A 33 11.83 34.64 -6.35
C ASN A 33 10.72 33.65 -5.93
N ILE A 34 9.80 34.09 -5.06
CA ILE A 34 8.69 33.31 -4.53
C ILE A 34 7.78 32.83 -5.69
N SER A 35 7.54 33.68 -6.70
CA SER A 35 6.70 33.32 -7.86
C SER A 35 7.30 32.15 -8.64
N ASP A 36 8.62 32.18 -8.87
CA ASP A 36 9.33 31.15 -9.66
C ASP A 36 9.38 29.81 -8.93
N GLU A 37 9.49 29.83 -7.59
CA GLU A 37 9.45 28.60 -6.78
C GLU A 37 8.06 27.96 -6.75
N TRP A 38 6.99 28.76 -6.74
CA TRP A 38 5.62 28.25 -6.82
C TRP A 38 5.31 27.66 -8.20
N GLU A 39 5.77 28.27 -9.29
CA GLU A 39 5.63 27.71 -10.64
C GLU A 39 6.40 26.38 -10.78
N ARG A 40 7.60 26.30 -10.19
CA ARG A 40 8.37 25.04 -10.13
C ARG A 40 7.64 23.96 -9.32
N LEU A 41 7.05 24.32 -8.19
CA LEU A 41 6.27 23.38 -7.38
C LEU A 41 5.03 22.88 -8.14
N LEU A 42 4.33 23.78 -8.82
CA LEU A 42 3.13 23.45 -9.59
C LEU A 42 3.44 22.50 -10.75
N SER A 43 4.48 22.81 -11.53
CA SER A 43 4.95 21.95 -12.62
C SER A 43 5.40 20.57 -12.12
N GLN A 44 6.07 20.51 -10.97
CA GLN A 44 6.46 19.24 -10.36
C GLN A 44 5.25 18.43 -9.86
N GLY A 45 4.23 19.09 -9.29
CA GLY A 45 2.98 18.46 -8.91
C GLY A 45 2.21 17.91 -10.12
N GLN A 46 2.16 18.65 -11.22
CA GLN A 46 1.58 18.18 -12.49
C GLN A 46 2.32 16.95 -13.02
N CYS A 47 3.65 16.96 -12.99
CA CYS A 47 4.48 15.81 -13.38
C CYS A 47 4.18 14.57 -12.54
N ILE A 48 4.09 14.72 -11.21
CA ILE A 48 3.73 13.61 -10.30
C ILE A 48 2.36 13.05 -10.64
N ASN A 49 1.37 13.92 -10.85
CA ASN A 49 0.01 13.48 -11.20
C ASN A 49 -0.02 12.73 -12.54
N GLN A 50 0.76 13.18 -13.51
CA GLN A 50 0.89 12.49 -14.79
C GLN A 50 1.52 11.10 -14.64
N MET A 51 2.60 10.99 -13.86
CA MET A 51 3.23 9.69 -13.58
C MET A 51 2.29 8.77 -12.78
N ALA A 52 1.51 9.31 -11.84
CA ALA A 52 0.53 8.54 -11.09
C ALA A 52 -0.56 7.97 -12.01
N ALA A 53 -1.08 8.77 -12.94
CA ALA A 53 -2.05 8.32 -13.93
C ALA A 53 -1.47 7.22 -14.84
N GLN A 54 -0.20 7.37 -15.27
CA GLN A 54 0.50 6.35 -16.05
C GLN A 54 0.68 5.04 -15.26
N LEU A 55 1.04 5.13 -13.97
CA LEU A 55 1.19 3.98 -13.09
C LEU A 55 -0.14 3.24 -12.94
N GLU A 56 -1.23 3.97 -12.69
CA GLU A 56 -2.56 3.39 -12.55
C GLU A 56 -2.96 2.64 -13.83
N ALA A 57 -2.75 3.24 -15.00
CA ALA A 57 -3.01 2.59 -16.28
C ALA A 57 -2.20 1.28 -16.45
N MET A 58 -0.91 1.29 -16.11
CA MET A 58 -0.08 0.09 -16.20
C MET A 58 -0.49 -1.00 -15.21
N ILE A 59 -0.90 -0.64 -14.00
CA ILE A 59 -1.44 -1.59 -13.01
C ILE A 59 -2.72 -2.25 -13.54
N LEU A 60 -3.60 -1.47 -14.17
CA LEU A 60 -4.82 -2.00 -14.77
C LEU A 60 -4.53 -2.95 -15.93
N GLU A 61 -3.59 -2.61 -16.81
CA GLU A 61 -3.14 -3.50 -17.89
C GLU A 61 -2.54 -4.80 -17.33
N PHE A 62 -1.67 -4.68 -16.33
CA PHE A 62 -1.08 -5.84 -15.66
C PHE A 62 -2.16 -6.75 -15.05
N LYS A 63 -3.14 -6.16 -14.35
CA LYS A 63 -4.27 -6.88 -13.79
C LYS A 63 -5.08 -7.58 -14.89
N ALA A 64 -5.33 -6.92 -16.01
CA ALA A 64 -6.03 -7.52 -17.14
C ALA A 64 -5.26 -8.71 -17.74
N ILE A 65 -3.93 -8.62 -17.86
CA ILE A 65 -3.07 -9.73 -18.31
C ILE A 65 -3.13 -10.89 -17.31
N ALA A 66 -2.98 -10.60 -16.01
CA ALA A 66 -3.04 -11.61 -14.95
C ALA A 66 -4.39 -12.32 -14.90
N SER A 67 -5.50 -11.58 -15.04
CA SER A 67 -6.85 -12.16 -15.10
C SER A 67 -7.04 -13.05 -16.32
N LYS A 68 -6.58 -12.63 -17.51
CA LYS A 68 -6.59 -13.48 -18.71
C LYS A 68 -5.78 -14.75 -18.54
N LEU A 69 -4.65 -14.70 -17.81
CA LEU A 69 -3.86 -15.88 -17.50
C LEU A 69 -4.60 -16.81 -16.53
N GLN A 70 -5.27 -16.24 -15.52
CA GLN A 70 -6.07 -16.99 -14.56
C GLN A 70 -7.27 -17.69 -15.21
N GLU A 71 -7.98 -17.03 -16.14
CA GLU A 71 -9.09 -17.64 -16.90
C GLU A 71 -8.62 -18.77 -17.82
N LYS A 72 -7.42 -18.63 -18.41
CA LYS A 72 -6.81 -19.68 -19.24
C LYS A 72 -6.22 -20.81 -18.43
N SER A 73 -5.94 -20.59 -17.14
CA SER A 73 -5.55 -21.67 -16.24
C SER A 73 -6.76 -22.57 -16.05
N LYS A 74 -6.69 -23.79 -16.58
CA LYS A 74 -7.69 -24.83 -16.32
C LYS A 74 -7.87 -24.94 -14.80
N PRO A 75 -9.08 -25.23 -14.30
CA PRO A 75 -9.27 -25.52 -12.88
C PRO A 75 -8.22 -26.54 -12.48
N HIS A 76 -7.45 -26.21 -11.45
CA HIS A 76 -6.35 -27.02 -10.93
C HIS A 76 -6.79 -28.48 -10.91
N GLN A 77 -6.29 -29.29 -11.86
CA GLN A 77 -6.58 -30.71 -11.87
C GLN A 77 -5.96 -31.26 -10.59
N SER A 78 -6.78 -31.86 -9.74
CA SER A 78 -6.29 -32.47 -8.50
C SER A 78 -5.16 -33.42 -8.86
N THR A 79 -3.94 -33.08 -8.44
CA THR A 79 -2.74 -33.89 -8.69
C THR A 79 -2.82 -35.25 -7.99
N CYS A 80 -3.72 -35.39 -7.03
CA CYS A 80 -3.96 -36.60 -6.26
C CYS A 80 -5.36 -37.19 -6.54
N GLN A 81 -5.42 -38.50 -6.80
CA GLN A 81 -6.67 -39.26 -6.77
C GLN A 81 -6.90 -39.77 -5.35
N TYR A 82 -7.88 -39.19 -4.66
CA TYR A 82 -8.24 -39.60 -3.30
C TYR A 82 -9.16 -40.82 -3.33
N LEU A 83 -8.61 -41.97 -2.93
CA LEU A 83 -9.33 -43.24 -2.87
C LEU A 83 -9.86 -43.48 -1.45
N PRO A 84 -11.11 -43.97 -1.30
CA PRO A 84 -11.63 -44.38 0.01
C PRO A 84 -10.84 -45.58 0.54
N LEU A 85 -10.44 -45.51 1.81
CA LEU A 85 -9.66 -46.55 2.48
C LEU A 85 -10.56 -47.42 3.34
N ALA A 86 -10.27 -48.71 3.41
CA ALA A 86 -10.94 -49.63 4.32
C ALA A 86 -10.11 -49.73 5.61
N ILE A 87 -10.67 -49.26 6.73
CA ILE A 87 -10.01 -49.38 8.03
C ILE A 87 -10.68 -50.47 8.88
N PRO A 88 -9.92 -51.19 9.72
CA PRO A 88 -10.49 -52.14 10.68
C PRO A 88 -11.35 -51.39 11.70
N TRP A 89 -12.54 -51.92 11.99
CA TRP A 89 -13.49 -51.41 12.97
C TRP A 89 -13.94 -52.56 13.88
N VAL A 90 -13.61 -52.45 15.17
CA VAL A 90 -14.11 -53.36 16.21
C VAL A 90 -15.46 -52.87 16.72
N ARG A 91 -16.46 -53.76 16.74
CA ARG A 91 -17.76 -53.50 17.36
C ARG A 91 -18.07 -54.57 18.40
N GLN A 92 -18.64 -54.15 19.53
CA GLN A 92 -19.16 -55.08 20.53
C GLN A 92 -20.59 -55.49 20.15
N GLN A 93 -20.86 -56.79 20.22
CA GLN A 93 -22.19 -57.38 19.99
C GLN A 93 -23.00 -57.40 21.29
N SER A 94 -24.29 -57.71 21.18
CA SER A 94 -25.21 -57.80 22.32
C SER A 94 -24.90 -58.93 23.30
N ASP A 95 -24.11 -59.91 22.88
CA ASP A 95 -23.63 -61.05 23.67
C ASP A 95 -22.27 -60.78 24.33
N GLU A 96 -21.84 -59.51 24.39
CA GLU A 96 -20.53 -59.05 24.87
C GLU A 96 -19.32 -59.52 24.04
N SER A 97 -19.52 -60.21 22.92
CA SER A 97 -18.45 -60.58 22.01
C SER A 97 -17.96 -59.39 21.16
N PHE A 98 -16.71 -59.45 20.68
CA PHE A 98 -16.15 -58.44 19.79
C PHE A 98 -16.03 -58.99 18.36
N ILE A 99 -16.53 -58.24 17.38
CA ILE A 99 -16.37 -58.53 15.97
C ILE A 99 -15.44 -57.52 15.31
N LEU A 100 -14.40 -58.01 14.63
CA LEU A 100 -13.54 -57.21 13.77
C LEU A 100 -14.20 -57.12 12.39
N THR A 101 -14.61 -55.91 12.01
CA THR A 101 -15.19 -55.60 10.71
C THR A 101 -14.32 -54.61 9.96
N THR A 102 -14.66 -54.31 8.71
CA THR A 102 -14.00 -53.23 7.96
C THR A 102 -15.01 -52.14 7.65
N ARG A 103 -14.57 -50.88 7.75
CA ARG A 103 -15.36 -49.72 7.36
C ARG A 103 -14.63 -48.98 6.25
N LYS A 104 -15.35 -48.66 5.17
CA LYS A 104 -14.85 -47.70 4.18
C LYS A 104 -14.98 -46.29 4.74
N ILE A 105 -13.87 -45.56 4.76
CA ILE A 105 -13.81 -44.15 5.16
C ILE A 105 -13.03 -43.39 4.10
N ASP A 106 -13.54 -42.24 3.69
CA ASP A 106 -12.78 -41.26 2.94
C ASP A 106 -12.09 -40.32 3.93
N LEU A 107 -10.77 -40.46 4.09
CA LEU A 107 -9.99 -39.62 5.01
C LEU A 107 -9.96 -38.15 4.58
N PHE A 108 -10.19 -37.87 3.29
CA PHE A 108 -10.05 -36.55 2.70
C PHE A 108 -11.40 -35.88 2.46
N GLN A 109 -12.48 -36.46 2.97
CA GLN A 109 -13.82 -35.86 2.89
C GLN A 109 -13.83 -34.44 3.47
N ALA A 110 -13.21 -34.24 4.65
CA ALA A 110 -13.12 -32.93 5.28
C ALA A 110 -12.30 -31.92 4.45
N GLU A 111 -11.22 -32.38 3.79
CA GLU A 111 -10.42 -31.51 2.90
C GLU A 111 -11.23 -31.07 1.68
N LYS A 112 -11.95 -32.02 1.04
CA LYS A 112 -12.82 -31.72 -0.10
C LYS A 112 -13.91 -30.73 0.26
N GLU A 113 -14.55 -30.92 1.42
CA GLU A 113 -15.59 -30.00 1.94
C GLU A 113 -15.00 -28.61 2.24
N ALA A 114 -13.83 -28.54 2.88
CA ALA A 114 -13.14 -27.28 3.14
C ALA A 114 -12.77 -26.55 1.84
N GLN A 115 -12.32 -27.28 0.81
CA GLN A 115 -12.03 -26.71 -0.50
C GLN A 115 -13.28 -26.13 -1.17
N GLN A 116 -14.40 -26.86 -1.15
CA GLN A 116 -15.67 -26.40 -1.69
C GLN A 116 -16.15 -25.13 -0.96
N LEU A 117 -16.10 -25.12 0.36
CA LEU A 117 -16.46 -23.96 1.18
C LEU A 117 -15.58 -22.75 0.85
N ALA A 118 -14.25 -22.94 0.77
CA ALA A 118 -13.33 -21.87 0.42
C ALA A 118 -13.61 -21.28 -0.98
N GLN A 119 -13.98 -22.13 -1.95
CA GLN A 119 -14.38 -21.66 -3.28
C GLN A 119 -15.66 -20.83 -3.24
N GLN A 120 -16.69 -21.28 -2.51
CA GLN A 120 -17.93 -20.53 -2.33
C GLN A 120 -17.67 -19.16 -1.69
N LEU A 121 -16.86 -19.11 -0.63
CA LEU A 121 -16.51 -17.85 0.05
C LEU A 121 -15.79 -16.87 -0.89
N ARG A 122 -14.85 -17.36 -1.71
CA ARG A 122 -14.17 -16.52 -2.71
C ARG A 122 -15.14 -15.95 -3.74
N GLN A 123 -16.09 -16.76 -4.23
CA GLN A 123 -17.11 -16.31 -5.18
C GLN A 123 -18.05 -15.26 -4.56
N GLN A 124 -18.46 -15.47 -3.30
CA GLN A 124 -19.29 -14.52 -2.56
C GLN A 124 -18.55 -13.20 -2.32
N SER A 125 -17.26 -13.24 -1.94
CA SER A 125 -16.45 -12.03 -1.76
C SER A 125 -16.35 -11.21 -3.05
N ARG A 126 -16.04 -11.88 -4.18
CA ARG A 126 -16.00 -11.22 -5.51
C ARG A 126 -17.34 -10.58 -5.88
N SER A 127 -18.45 -11.27 -5.60
CA SER A 127 -19.79 -10.76 -5.90
C SER A 127 -20.15 -9.53 -5.05
N LYS A 128 -19.70 -9.50 -3.79
CA LYS A 128 -19.88 -8.34 -2.90
C LYS A 128 -19.03 -7.15 -3.36
N GLU A 129 -17.77 -7.38 -3.70
CA GLU A 129 -16.89 -6.32 -4.23
C GLU A 129 -17.45 -5.67 -5.50
N LEU A 130 -18.00 -6.48 -6.42
CA LEU A 130 -18.64 -5.96 -7.64
C LEU A 130 -19.87 -5.09 -7.34
N ARG A 131 -20.69 -5.47 -6.34
CA ARG A 131 -21.87 -4.68 -5.93
C ARG A 131 -21.53 -3.41 -5.17
N SER A 132 -20.39 -3.37 -4.47
CA SER A 132 -19.94 -2.17 -3.76
C SER A 132 -19.25 -1.14 -4.68
N GLN A 133 -18.91 -1.53 -5.92
CA GLN A 133 -18.28 -0.67 -6.93
C GLN A 133 -19.27 -0.09 -7.96
N SER A 134 -20.55 -0.48 -7.88
CA SER A 134 -21.67 -0.01 -8.70
C SER A 134 -22.59 0.90 -7.89
#